data_AF-X1FI38-F1
#
_entry.id   AF-X1FI38-F1
#
_cell.length_a   1.000
_cell.length_b   1.000
_cell.length_c   1.000
_cell.angle_alpha   90.00
_cell.angle_beta   90.00
_cell.angle_gamma   90.00
#
_symmetry.space_group_name_H-M   'P 1'
#
loop_
_entity.id
_entity.type
_entity.pdbx_description
1 polymer ?
#
loop_
_entity_poly.entity_id
_entity_poly.type
_entity_poly.pdbx_seq_one_letter_code
_entity_poly.pdbx_strand_id
1 'polypeptide(L)'
;MTKKRWIGLLVVVALLLGIAGTAFAAPQFITQNCFTDVSTSDWFHDYVCNMYDLGVVSGYGDGTYRPTLSVTRAAMAVMLEQLSGYGSSGPIVLADHGGDIEIGGYLDVKSNVYAGNDVYVEGNVEAVDVDLSGDISADGGSFSSSVSAPYF
;
A
#
# COMPACT_ATOMS: atom_id res chain seq x y z
N MET A 1 36.26 74.62 18.60
CA MET A 1 36.45 73.16 18.80
C MET A 1 35.06 72.50 18.98
N THR A 2 34.36 72.16 17.89
CA THR A 2 34.29 70.82 17.22
C THR A 2 33.40 69.74 17.85
N LYS A 3 32.42 70.06 18.70
CA LYS A 3 31.48 69.04 19.25
C LYS A 3 30.36 68.55 18.31
N LYS A 4 30.20 69.13 17.10
CA LYS A 4 29.13 68.76 16.15
C LYS A 4 29.53 67.80 15.03
N ARG A 5 30.82 67.40 14.93
CA ARG A 5 31.31 66.50 13.85
C ARG A 5 31.19 65.01 14.17
N TRP A 6 30.83 64.66 15.41
CA TRP A 6 30.84 63.27 15.91
C TRP A 6 29.46 62.60 15.85
N ILE A 7 28.37 63.38 15.83
CA ILE A 7 27.00 62.87 15.75
C ILE A 7 26.75 62.22 14.39
N GLY A 8 27.28 62.78 13.30
CA GLY A 8 27.17 62.19 11.97
C GLY A 8 27.88 60.83 11.85
N LEU A 9 29.00 60.66 12.55
CA LEU A 9 29.77 59.40 12.53
C LEU A 9 29.06 58.31 13.35
N LEU A 10 28.40 58.68 14.46
CA LEU A 10 27.56 57.76 15.23
C LEU A 10 26.30 57.30 14.48
N VAL A 11 25.67 58.19 13.72
CA VAL A 11 24.49 57.82 12.90
C VAL A 11 24.86 56.88 11.75
N VAL A 12 26.05 57.05 11.15
CA VAL A 12 26.53 56.16 10.08
C VAL A 12 26.94 54.78 10.63
N VAL A 13 27.52 54.70 11.83
CA VAL A 13 27.83 53.41 12.48
C VAL A 13 26.56 52.65 12.89
N ALA A 14 25.51 53.35 13.33
CA ALA A 14 24.22 52.74 13.62
C ALA A 14 23.50 52.21 12.35
N LEU A 15 23.71 52.86 11.20
CA LEU A 15 23.14 52.41 9.92
C LEU A 15 23.89 51.20 9.34
N LEU A 16 25.18 51.05 9.64
CA LEU A 16 26.03 49.95 9.17
C LEU A 16 25.95 48.69 10.04
N LEU A 17 25.46 48.80 11.28
CA LEU A 17 25.23 47.64 12.17
C LEU A 17 23.82 47.05 12.07
N GLY A 18 22.90 47.70 11.35
CA GLY A 18 21.50 47.29 11.20
C GLY A 18 21.20 46.30 10.06
N ILE A 19 22.21 45.94 9.25
CA ILE A 19 22.06 44.96 8.15
C ILE A 19 22.86 43.70 8.49
N ALA A 20 22.60 43.12 9.66
CA ALA A 20 22.94 41.72 9.91
C ALA A 20 21.86 40.87 9.23
N GLY A 21 22.16 40.48 7.99
CA GLY A 21 21.52 39.45 7.17
C GLY A 21 20.10 39.05 7.55
N THR A 22 19.12 39.49 6.75
CA THR A 22 17.90 38.70 6.54
C THR A 22 18.33 37.29 6.17
N ALA A 23 18.06 36.32 7.04
CA ALA A 23 18.33 34.92 6.77
C ALA A 23 17.64 34.58 5.44
N PHE A 24 18.43 34.27 4.41
CA PHE A 24 17.91 33.66 3.20
C PHE A 24 17.47 32.26 3.62
N ALA A 25 16.20 32.11 4.00
CA ALA A 25 15.61 30.79 4.17
C ALA A 25 15.62 30.14 2.79
N ALA A 26 16.65 29.35 2.52
CA ALA A 26 16.67 28.51 1.35
C ALA A 26 15.37 27.68 1.32
N PRO A 27 14.78 27.45 0.14
CA PRO A 27 13.66 26.52 0.04
C PRO A 27 14.16 25.18 0.59
N GLN A 28 13.61 24.78 1.73
CA GLN A 28 13.81 23.44 2.24
C GLN A 28 12.97 22.56 1.32
N PHE A 29 13.61 21.88 0.38
CA PHE A 29 13.00 20.71 -0.22
C PHE A 29 12.88 19.71 0.91
N ILE A 30 11.66 19.47 1.40
CA ILE A 30 11.41 18.29 2.20
C ILE A 30 11.58 17.13 1.23
N THR A 31 12.79 16.60 1.14
CA THR A 31 12.95 15.24 0.62
C THR A 31 12.24 14.37 1.62
N GLN A 32 11.02 13.99 1.28
CA GLN A 32 10.20 13.13 2.09
C GLN A 32 10.87 11.76 2.10
N ASN A 33 11.66 11.51 3.13
CA ASN A 33 12.22 10.20 3.38
C ASN A 33 11.07 9.21 3.56
N CYS A 34 11.03 8.15 2.73
CA CYS A 34 10.05 7.09 2.87
C CYS A 34 10.16 6.37 4.22
N PHE A 35 11.38 6.30 4.79
CA PHE A 35 11.66 5.75 6.11
C PHE A 35 12.66 6.59 6.90
N THR A 36 12.56 6.52 8.22
CA THR A 36 13.41 7.27 9.16
C THR A 36 14.88 6.82 9.15
N ASP A 37 15.15 5.58 8.75
CA ASP A 37 16.46 4.93 8.72
C ASP A 37 17.03 4.73 7.30
N VAL A 38 16.44 5.39 6.29
CA VAL A 38 16.89 5.35 4.89
C VAL A 38 17.28 6.76 4.47
N SER A 39 18.55 7.12 4.57
CA SER A 39 19.03 8.46 4.23
C SER A 39 19.01 8.69 2.72
N THR A 40 18.81 9.94 2.28
CA THR A 40 18.90 10.33 0.86
C THR A 40 20.29 10.13 0.26
N SER A 41 21.31 9.98 1.10
CA SER A 41 22.68 9.67 0.70
C SER A 41 22.93 8.18 0.48
N ASP A 42 22.00 7.32 0.89
CA ASP A 42 22.16 5.88 0.77
C ASP A 42 21.93 5.44 -0.67
N TRP A 43 22.80 4.58 -1.19
CA TRP A 43 22.73 4.09 -2.57
C TRP A 43 21.41 3.35 -2.88
N PHE A 44 20.73 2.83 -1.85
CA PHE A 44 19.46 2.11 -1.97
C PHE A 44 18.23 3.01 -1.76
N HIS A 45 18.41 4.29 -1.46
CA HIS A 45 17.31 5.22 -1.14
C HIS A 45 16.22 5.23 -2.22
N ASP A 46 16.61 5.50 -3.46
CA ASP A 46 15.67 5.60 -4.58
C ASP A 46 14.91 4.28 -4.83
N TYR A 47 15.60 3.15 -4.70
CA TYR A 47 15.01 1.83 -4.90
C TYR A 47 14.00 1.50 -3.82
N VAL A 48 14.35 1.73 -2.55
CA VAL A 48 13.49 1.45 -1.40
C VAL A 48 12.26 2.35 -1.42
N CYS A 49 12.44 3.65 -1.68
CA CYS A 49 11.31 4.57 -1.72
C CYS A 49 10.39 4.29 -2.93
N ASN A 50 10.92 3.95 -4.11
CA ASN A 50 10.10 3.54 -5.25
C ASN A 50 9.31 2.25 -4.96
N MET A 51 9.96 1.23 -4.37
CA MET A 51 9.26 0.00 -3.98
C MET A 51 8.21 0.25 -2.89
N TYR A 52 8.43 1.23 -2.00
CA TYR A 52 7.44 1.64 -1.00
C TYR A 52 6.23 2.31 -1.66
N ASP A 53 6.46 3.23 -2.59
CA ASP A 53 5.41 3.91 -3.34
C ASP A 53 4.58 2.93 -4.19
N LEU A 54 5.21 1.88 -4.71
CA LEU A 54 4.56 0.78 -5.42
C LEU A 54 3.85 -0.23 -4.50
N GLY A 55 3.96 -0.09 -3.17
CA GLY A 55 3.37 -1.03 -2.20
C GLY A 55 4.04 -2.40 -2.14
N VAL A 56 5.23 -2.54 -2.73
CA VAL A 56 6.02 -3.78 -2.78
C VAL A 56 6.81 -4.01 -1.49
N VAL A 57 7.14 -2.93 -0.79
CA VAL A 57 7.75 -3.04 0.54
C VAL A 57 7.00 -2.18 1.53
N SER A 58 6.82 -2.72 2.73
CA SER A 58 6.30 -2.00 3.88
C SER A 58 7.38 -1.92 4.94
N GLY A 59 7.55 -0.76 5.55
CA GLY A 59 8.36 -0.64 6.75
C GLY A 59 7.68 -1.25 7.98
N TYR A 60 8.29 -1.02 9.12
CA TYR A 60 7.77 -1.40 10.42
C TYR A 60 6.88 -0.29 10.99
N GLY A 61 6.03 -0.64 11.97
CA GLY A 61 5.11 0.32 12.60
C GLY A 61 5.78 1.48 13.35
N ASP A 62 7.11 1.45 13.51
CA ASP A 62 7.94 2.51 14.07
C ASP A 62 8.47 3.49 13.00
N GLY A 63 8.16 3.28 11.71
CA GLY A 63 8.60 4.12 10.60
C GLY A 63 10.00 3.79 10.08
N THR A 64 10.53 2.61 10.38
CA THR A 64 11.84 2.11 9.88
C THR A 64 11.68 1.08 8.77
N TYR A 65 12.70 0.90 7.92
CA TYR A 65 12.79 -0.14 6.89
C TYR A 65 13.73 -1.28 7.28
N ARG A 66 14.78 -0.97 8.04
CA ARG A 66 15.84 -1.86 8.54
C ARG A 66 16.60 -2.57 7.40
N PRO A 67 17.28 -1.80 6.52
CA PRO A 67 17.94 -2.33 5.32
C PRO A 67 19.07 -3.33 5.60
N THR A 68 19.58 -3.39 6.83
CA THR A 68 20.64 -4.32 7.24
C THR A 68 20.13 -5.69 7.69
N LEU A 69 18.81 -5.86 7.86
CA LEU A 69 18.23 -7.16 8.20
C LEU A 69 18.25 -8.09 6.99
N SER A 70 18.60 -9.34 7.24
CA SER A 70 18.56 -10.38 6.21
C SER A 70 17.12 -10.64 5.76
N VAL A 71 16.87 -10.51 4.46
CA VAL A 71 15.57 -10.82 3.87
C VAL A 71 15.39 -12.34 3.83
N THR A 72 14.27 -12.83 4.38
CA THR A 72 13.96 -14.26 4.34
C THR A 72 13.44 -14.67 2.96
N ARG A 73 13.54 -15.95 2.61
CA ARG A 73 12.95 -16.46 1.34
C ARG A 73 11.45 -16.21 1.25
N ALA A 74 10.74 -16.25 2.39
CA ALA A 74 9.32 -15.93 2.46
C ALA A 74 9.08 -14.44 2.15
N ALA A 75 9.87 -13.54 2.71
CA ALA A 75 9.76 -12.11 2.42
C ALA A 75 10.05 -11.79 0.93
N MET A 76 11.04 -12.45 0.32
CA MET A 76 11.28 -12.30 -1.12
C MET A 76 10.11 -12.79 -1.98
N ALA A 77 9.47 -13.91 -1.59
CA ALA A 77 8.30 -14.41 -2.32
C ALA A 77 7.13 -13.41 -2.28
N VAL A 78 6.90 -12.78 -1.12
CA VAL A 78 5.88 -11.73 -0.96
C VAL A 78 6.19 -10.51 -1.83
N MET A 79 7.45 -10.04 -1.86
CA MET A 79 7.84 -8.92 -2.72
C MET A 79 7.59 -9.24 -4.21
N LEU A 80 7.89 -10.46 -4.65
CA LEU A 80 7.66 -10.91 -6.02
C LEU A 80 6.16 -11.00 -6.37
N GLU A 81 5.33 -11.43 -5.42
CA GLU A 81 3.88 -11.46 -5.56
C GLU A 81 3.27 -10.04 -5.63
N GLN A 82 3.78 -9.11 -4.82
CA GLN A 82 3.33 -7.72 -4.86
C GLN A 82 3.74 -7.02 -6.16
N LEU A 83 4.95 -7.32 -6.67
CA LEU A 83 5.42 -6.83 -7.98
C LEU A 83 4.59 -7.35 -9.16
N SER A 84 4.00 -8.55 -9.06
CA SER A 84 3.19 -9.11 -10.15
C SER A 84 1.79 -8.48 -10.26
N GLY A 85 1.41 -7.60 -9.32
CA GLY A 85 0.10 -6.95 -9.29
C GLY A 85 -1.02 -7.83 -8.72
N TYR A 86 -0.70 -9.04 -8.24
CA TYR A 86 -1.65 -9.99 -7.66
C TYR A 86 -1.74 -9.92 -6.13
N GLY A 87 -0.79 -9.25 -5.47
CA GLY A 87 -0.69 -9.18 -4.01
C GLY A 87 -1.59 -8.13 -3.35
N SER A 88 -2.92 -8.27 -3.44
CA SER A 88 -3.84 -7.53 -2.56
C SER A 88 -3.86 -8.19 -1.17
N SER A 89 -2.83 -7.96 -0.36
CA SER A 89 -2.81 -8.35 1.06
C SER A 89 -3.43 -7.29 1.99
N GLY A 90 -3.94 -6.18 1.43
CA GLY A 90 -4.91 -5.34 2.10
C GLY A 90 -6.32 -5.95 2.05
N PRO A 91 -7.28 -5.48 2.88
CA PRO A 91 -8.67 -5.82 2.67
C PRO A 91 -9.01 -5.49 1.22
N ILE A 92 -9.56 -6.47 0.49
CA ILE A 92 -9.98 -6.29 -0.91
C ILE A 92 -10.95 -5.12 -0.92
N VAL A 93 -10.51 -3.96 -1.42
CA VAL A 93 -11.39 -2.80 -1.62
C VAL A 93 -12.07 -3.03 -2.95
N LEU A 94 -13.33 -3.46 -2.85
CA LEU A 94 -14.22 -3.70 -3.98
C LEU A 94 -14.56 -2.34 -4.60
N ALA A 95 -13.85 -1.95 -5.65
CA ALA A 95 -14.25 -0.81 -6.45
C ALA A 95 -15.50 -1.23 -7.25
N ASP A 96 -16.61 -0.53 -7.02
CA ASP A 96 -17.85 -0.72 -7.76
C ASP A 96 -17.63 -0.38 -9.23
N HIS A 97 -17.62 -1.40 -10.09
CA HIS A 97 -17.53 -1.28 -11.54
C HIS A 97 -18.91 -1.33 -12.23
N GLY A 98 -19.98 -0.93 -11.52
CA GLY A 98 -21.33 -0.95 -12.08
C GLY A 98 -22.17 -2.14 -11.59
N GLY A 99 -21.91 -2.61 -10.37
CA GLY A 99 -22.71 -3.63 -9.67
C GLY A 99 -22.08 -5.01 -9.57
N ASP A 100 -21.00 -5.27 -10.28
CA ASP A 100 -20.26 -6.53 -10.26
C ASP A 100 -18.86 -6.38 -9.65
N ILE A 101 -18.42 -7.46 -9.00
CA ILE A 101 -17.09 -7.61 -8.43
C ILE A 101 -16.36 -8.63 -9.29
N GLU A 102 -15.40 -8.16 -10.10
CA GLU A 102 -14.57 -9.03 -10.93
C GLU A 102 -13.26 -9.37 -10.20
N ILE A 103 -12.90 -10.67 -10.14
CA ILE A 103 -11.65 -11.16 -9.58
C ILE A 103 -10.92 -11.95 -10.66
N GLY A 104 -9.80 -11.42 -11.16
CA GLY A 104 -8.98 -12.06 -12.21
C GLY A 104 -8.14 -13.26 -11.76
N GLY A 105 -8.51 -13.93 -10.66
CA GLY A 105 -7.73 -15.00 -10.01
C GLY A 105 -8.56 -15.87 -9.05
N TYR A 106 -7.89 -16.66 -8.21
CA TYR A 106 -8.55 -17.53 -7.23
C TYR A 106 -8.86 -16.77 -5.94
N LEU A 107 -10.09 -16.91 -5.44
CA LEU A 107 -10.52 -16.34 -4.16
C LEU A 107 -10.55 -17.45 -3.08
N ASP A 108 -9.68 -17.35 -2.07
CA ASP A 108 -9.72 -18.22 -0.88
C ASP A 108 -10.55 -17.56 0.23
N VAL A 109 -11.80 -17.99 0.38
CA VAL A 109 -12.72 -17.48 1.41
C VAL A 109 -12.65 -18.34 2.66
N LYS A 110 -12.07 -17.81 3.74
CA LYS A 110 -11.89 -18.52 5.02
C LYS A 110 -13.16 -18.63 5.87
N SER A 111 -14.24 -17.97 5.47
CA SER A 111 -15.50 -17.96 6.21
C SER A 111 -16.67 -18.02 5.24
N ASN A 112 -17.40 -16.93 5.03
CA ASN A 112 -18.66 -16.96 4.29
C ASN A 112 -18.63 -16.06 3.05
N VAL A 113 -19.35 -16.47 2.01
CA VAL A 113 -19.72 -15.64 0.86
C VAL A 113 -21.20 -15.26 1.02
N TYR A 114 -21.50 -13.96 1.01
CA TYR A 114 -22.87 -13.47 1.08
C TYR A 114 -23.24 -12.79 -0.24
N ALA A 115 -24.29 -13.28 -0.90
CA ALA A 115 -24.87 -12.65 -2.08
C ALA A 115 -26.32 -12.21 -1.77
N GLY A 116 -26.67 -10.98 -2.14
CA GLY A 116 -28.02 -10.44 -1.91
C GLY A 116 -29.07 -11.02 -2.85
N ASN A 117 -28.64 -11.51 -4.03
CA ASN A 117 -29.49 -12.09 -5.06
C ASN A 117 -28.91 -13.45 -5.50
N ASP A 118 -28.05 -13.44 -6.52
CA ASP A 118 -27.55 -14.66 -7.17
C ASP A 118 -26.02 -14.71 -7.14
N VAL A 119 -25.45 -15.92 -7.12
CA VAL A 119 -24.02 -16.17 -7.36
C VAL A 119 -23.89 -16.84 -8.73
N TYR A 120 -23.27 -16.15 -9.69
CA TYR A 120 -23.00 -16.70 -11.00
C TYR A 120 -21.57 -17.27 -11.05
N VAL A 121 -21.41 -18.50 -11.55
CA VAL A 121 -20.11 -19.14 -11.73
C VAL A 121 -19.98 -19.60 -13.18
N GLU A 122 -18.96 -19.11 -13.88
CA GLU A 122 -18.70 -19.52 -15.25
C GLU A 122 -17.82 -20.78 -15.27
N GLY A 123 -18.44 -21.93 -15.51
CA GLY A 123 -17.76 -23.23 -15.61
C GLY A 123 -18.29 -24.30 -14.66
N ASN A 124 -17.42 -25.25 -14.31
CA ASN A 124 -17.76 -26.37 -13.42
C ASN A 124 -17.60 -25.97 -11.95
N VAL A 125 -18.53 -26.42 -11.10
CA VAL A 125 -18.44 -26.30 -9.64
C VAL A 125 -18.19 -27.69 -9.06
N GLU A 126 -17.05 -27.86 -8.38
CA GLU A 126 -16.72 -29.08 -7.63
C GLU A 126 -16.76 -28.77 -6.14
N ALA A 127 -17.55 -29.52 -5.37
CA ALA A 127 -17.72 -29.32 -3.94
C ALA A 127 -17.69 -30.68 -3.22
N VAL A 128 -16.97 -30.76 -2.10
CA VAL A 128 -16.66 -32.02 -1.40
C VAL A 128 -17.67 -32.34 -0.30
N ASP A 129 -18.22 -31.32 0.36
CA ASP A 129 -19.28 -31.45 1.36
C ASP A 129 -20.25 -30.27 1.20
N VAL A 130 -21.50 -30.56 0.87
CA VAL A 130 -22.52 -29.54 0.56
C VAL A 130 -23.76 -29.79 1.41
N ASP A 131 -23.90 -29.02 2.50
CA ASP A 131 -25.12 -28.98 3.31
C ASP A 131 -26.01 -27.83 2.83
N LEU A 132 -27.11 -28.17 2.16
CA LEU A 132 -28.11 -27.21 1.67
C LEU A 132 -29.37 -27.28 2.53
N SER A 133 -29.78 -26.14 3.09
CA SER A 133 -31.05 -26.01 3.81
C SER A 133 -32.03 -25.23 2.92
N GLY A 134 -32.73 -25.93 2.03
CA GLY A 134 -33.69 -25.33 1.11
C GLY A 134 -33.92 -26.16 -0.16
N ASP A 135 -34.77 -25.64 -1.04
CA ASP A 135 -35.05 -26.25 -2.34
C ASP A 135 -34.02 -25.79 -3.38
N ILE A 136 -33.53 -26.74 -4.19
CA ILE A 136 -32.70 -26.45 -5.37
C ILE A 136 -33.63 -26.36 -6.58
N SER A 137 -33.66 -25.20 -7.26
CA SER A 137 -34.45 -24.99 -8.48
C SER A 137 -33.51 -24.67 -9.64
N ALA A 138 -33.59 -25.40 -10.74
CA ALA A 138 -32.83 -25.12 -11.96
C ALA A 138 -33.80 -24.99 -13.14
N ASP A 139 -33.86 -23.81 -13.74
CA ASP A 139 -34.63 -23.60 -14.96
C ASP A 139 -33.81 -24.05 -16.18
N GLY A 140 -34.26 -25.13 -16.84
CA GLY A 140 -33.72 -25.56 -18.13
C GLY A 140 -32.64 -26.64 -18.12
N GLY A 141 -32.37 -27.29 -16.97
CA GLY A 141 -31.44 -28.41 -16.85
C GLY A 141 -32.09 -29.74 -16.45
N SER A 142 -31.51 -30.86 -16.84
CA SER A 142 -31.88 -32.19 -16.34
C SER A 142 -30.96 -32.61 -15.20
N PHE A 143 -31.50 -32.81 -13.98
CA PHE A 143 -30.75 -33.38 -12.87
C PHE A 143 -30.54 -34.88 -13.09
N SER A 144 -29.29 -35.33 -13.19
CA SER A 144 -28.95 -36.75 -13.06
C SER A 144 -28.21 -36.97 -11.75
N SER A 145 -28.86 -37.58 -10.76
CA SER A 145 -28.19 -38.08 -9.58
C SER A 145 -27.85 -39.57 -9.76
N SER A 146 -26.59 -39.93 -9.58
CA SER A 146 -26.16 -41.33 -9.50
C SER A 146 -25.57 -41.58 -8.12
N VAL A 147 -26.36 -42.17 -7.23
CA VAL A 147 -25.86 -42.66 -5.94
C VAL A 147 -25.32 -44.07 -6.19
N SER A 148 -24.00 -44.23 -6.18
CA SER A 148 -23.38 -45.56 -6.19
C SER A 148 -23.58 -46.17 -4.81
N ALA A 149 -24.49 -47.13 -4.68
CA ALA A 149 -24.66 -47.87 -3.43
C ALA A 149 -23.35 -48.61 -3.11
N PRO A 150 -22.91 -48.64 -1.83
CA PRO A 150 -21.77 -49.46 -1.44
C PRO A 150 -22.13 -50.94 -1.67
N TYR A 151 -21.21 -51.68 -2.29
CA TYR A 151 -21.30 -53.13 -2.32
C TYR A 151 -21.13 -53.64 -0.88
N PHE A 152 -22.16 -54.33 -0.37
CA PHE A 152 -22.11 -55.04 0.91
C PHE A 152 -21.08 -56.18 0.88
#